data_AF-A0A0D3L1H3-F1
#
_entry.id   AF-A0A0D3L1H3-F1
#
_cell.length_a   1.000
_cell.length_b   1.000
_cell.length_c   1.000
_cell.angle_alpha   90.00
_cell.angle_beta   90.00
_cell.angle_gamma   90.00
#
_symmetry.space_group_name_H-M   'P 1'
#
loop_
_entity.id
_entity.type
_entity.pdbx_description
1 polymer ?
#
loop_
_entity_poly.entity_id
_entity_poly.type
_entity_poly.pdbx_seq_one_letter_code
_entity_poly.pdbx_strand_id
1 'polypeptide(L)'
;MLPLLLSPASLLIPLAPHAATTLLSSDPFSDPVFTGAAQASLHWNPAMTGIACYAAGMCMLTWWDEKVLPKLQRDGVLPYHSEEDRMIDTQKRRREAAAAARPLTPLTAARQPLASELDQGACHYIGTVDNVRQYVCVRHDDAIGDECELSDEFSEQYGMPVVICKKAEAGAEDFLP
;
A
#
# COMPACT_ATOMS: atom_id res chain seq x y z
N MET A 1 23.71 66.34 -51.73
CA MET A 1 23.93 64.93 -52.10
C MET A 1 25.05 64.41 -51.21
N LEU A 2 24.77 63.46 -50.31
CA LEU A 2 25.80 62.58 -49.70
C LEU A 2 26.27 61.59 -50.81
N PRO A 3 27.41 60.86 -50.71
CA PRO A 3 28.06 60.46 -49.46
C PRO A 3 29.61 60.29 -49.43
N LEU A 4 30.12 60.02 -48.21
CA LEU A 4 31.05 58.93 -47.79
C LEU A 4 32.59 59.09 -47.80
N LEU A 5 33.15 58.62 -46.67
CA LEU A 5 34.48 58.01 -46.39
C LEU A 5 35.66 58.98 -46.13
N LEU A 6 36.58 58.75 -45.19
CA LEU A 6 36.74 57.86 -44.02
C LEU A 6 37.98 58.44 -43.29
N SER A 7 37.92 58.56 -41.96
CA SER A 7 38.93 59.23 -41.10
C SER A 7 40.22 58.40 -40.92
N PRO A 8 41.38 59.03 -40.58
CA PRO A 8 42.69 58.39 -40.67
C PRO A 8 43.17 57.71 -39.37
N ALA A 9 44.17 56.85 -39.57
CA ALA A 9 45.00 56.19 -38.56
C ALA A 9 45.97 57.15 -37.84
N SER A 10 46.54 56.65 -36.72
CA SER A 10 47.73 57.08 -35.94
C SER A 10 47.36 57.50 -34.52
N LEU A 11 48.06 57.14 -33.43
CA LEU A 11 49.13 56.20 -33.06
C LEU A 11 49.33 56.40 -31.52
N LEU A 12 50.20 55.61 -30.86
CA LEU A 12 50.79 55.77 -29.50
C LEU A 12 49.98 55.09 -28.36
N ILE A 13 50.47 54.23 -27.46
CA ILE A 13 51.82 53.86 -26.94
C ILE A 13 51.74 52.46 -26.27
N PRO A 14 52.83 51.67 -26.20
CA PRO A 14 52.90 50.39 -25.49
C PRO A 14 53.31 50.54 -24.01
N LEU A 15 52.89 49.62 -23.13
CA LEU A 15 53.67 49.05 -22.01
C LEU A 15 52.82 47.99 -21.29
N ALA A 16 53.26 46.73 -21.30
CA ALA A 16 52.84 45.70 -20.34
C ALA A 16 53.65 45.88 -19.03
N PRO A 17 53.45 45.13 -17.92
CA PRO A 17 52.51 44.01 -17.68
C PRO A 17 51.83 44.08 -16.27
N HIS A 18 51.04 43.05 -15.90
CA HIS A 18 50.54 42.70 -14.55
C HIS A 18 49.17 43.27 -14.13
N ALA A 19 48.11 42.79 -14.79
CA ALA A 19 46.85 42.44 -14.11
C ALA A 19 45.99 41.61 -15.10
N ALA A 20 46.43 40.37 -15.37
CA ALA A 20 45.59 39.40 -16.08
C ALA A 20 44.55 38.84 -15.10
N THR A 21 43.49 39.60 -14.89
CA THR A 21 42.23 39.07 -14.35
C THR A 21 41.29 38.89 -15.53
N THR A 22 40.53 37.78 -15.54
CA THR A 22 39.41 37.45 -16.45
C THR A 22 39.84 37.00 -17.86
N LEU A 23 39.50 35.85 -18.42
CA LEU A 23 38.62 34.73 -18.06
C LEU A 23 39.25 33.47 -18.69
N LEU A 24 39.74 32.54 -17.86
CA LEU A 24 39.82 31.15 -18.31
C LEU A 24 38.38 30.65 -18.34
N SER A 25 37.88 30.27 -19.52
CA SER A 25 36.66 29.49 -19.66
C SER A 25 36.88 28.14 -19.01
N SER A 26 36.61 28.04 -17.71
CA SER A 26 36.42 26.76 -17.03
C SER A 26 35.11 26.18 -17.53
N ASP A 27 35.20 25.19 -18.42
CA ASP A 27 34.08 24.35 -18.82
C ASP A 27 33.57 23.58 -17.58
N PRO A 28 32.34 23.86 -17.09
CA PRO A 28 31.80 23.23 -15.89
C PRO A 28 31.48 21.74 -16.07
N PHE A 29 31.70 21.18 -17.25
CA PHE A 29 31.53 19.74 -17.53
C PHE A 29 32.82 18.93 -17.43
N SER A 30 33.97 19.55 -17.14
CA SER A 30 35.26 18.85 -16.99
C SER A 30 35.56 18.36 -15.57
N ASP A 31 34.64 18.56 -14.61
CA ASP A 31 34.84 18.06 -13.24
C ASP A 31 34.59 16.53 -13.15
N PRO A 32 35.52 15.76 -12.57
CA PRO A 32 35.43 14.31 -12.46
C PRO A 32 34.36 13.80 -11.47
N VAL A 33 33.53 14.70 -10.93
CA VAL A 33 32.44 14.37 -10.01
C VAL A 33 31.35 13.55 -10.72
N PHE A 34 31.18 13.68 -12.04
CA PHE A 34 30.26 12.85 -12.81
C PHE A 34 30.89 11.54 -13.33
N THR A 35 32.21 11.41 -13.33
CA THR A 35 32.89 10.14 -13.70
C THR A 35 32.96 9.11 -12.56
N GLY A 36 32.65 9.52 -11.33
CA GLY A 36 32.70 8.67 -10.14
C GLY A 36 31.54 7.66 -9.99
N ALA A 37 30.48 7.75 -10.80
CA ALA A 37 29.33 6.85 -10.72
C ALA A 37 29.40 5.64 -11.68
N ALA A 38 30.51 5.45 -12.41
CA ALA A 38 30.61 4.48 -13.51
C ALA A 38 31.65 3.36 -13.31
N GLN A 39 32.04 3.05 -12.06
CA GLN A 39 32.93 1.90 -11.78
C GLN A 39 32.35 0.94 -10.74
N ALA A 40 31.14 0.45 -11.03
CA ALA A 40 30.79 -0.94 -10.77
C ALA A 40 30.42 -1.54 -12.13
N SER A 41 31.44 -1.80 -12.97
CA SER A 41 31.25 -2.27 -14.34
C SER A 41 30.87 -3.76 -14.36
N LEU A 42 29.66 -4.06 -13.94
CA LEU A 42 28.91 -5.16 -14.51
C LEU A 42 28.56 -4.69 -15.94
N HIS A 43 29.30 -5.16 -16.93
CA HIS A 43 29.18 -4.75 -18.33
C HIS A 43 27.89 -5.35 -18.93
N TRP A 44 26.73 -4.82 -18.53
CA TRP A 44 25.44 -5.18 -19.11
C TRP A 44 25.35 -4.59 -20.52
N ASN A 45 24.88 -5.41 -21.46
CA ASN A 45 24.54 -4.92 -22.80
C ASN A 45 23.50 -3.78 -22.64
N PRO A 46 23.62 -2.63 -23.32
CA PRO A 46 22.66 -1.52 -23.22
C PRO A 46 21.21 -1.97 -23.45
N ALA A 47 20.99 -3.01 -24.26
CA ALA A 47 19.68 -3.62 -24.43
C ALA A 47 19.14 -4.27 -23.13
N MET A 48 20.00 -4.92 -22.34
CA MET A 48 19.64 -5.51 -21.05
C MET A 48 19.37 -4.45 -19.99
N THR A 49 20.14 -3.36 -19.99
CA THR A 49 19.87 -2.20 -19.12
C THR A 49 18.50 -1.61 -19.43
N GLY A 50 18.14 -1.47 -20.71
CA GLY A 50 16.81 -1.02 -21.13
C GLY A 50 15.68 -1.93 -20.65
N ILE A 51 15.84 -3.25 -20.78
CA ILE A 51 14.86 -4.24 -20.30
C ILE A 51 14.74 -4.21 -18.77
N ALA A 52 15.86 -4.12 -18.05
CA ALA A 52 15.86 -4.06 -16.59
C ALA A 52 15.16 -2.78 -16.08
N CYS A 53 15.43 -1.63 -16.69
CA CYS A 53 14.76 -0.38 -16.36
C CYS A 53 13.26 -0.44 -16.69
N TYR A 54 12.88 -1.03 -17.82
CA TYR A 54 11.47 -1.24 -18.17
C TYR A 54 10.78 -2.15 -17.16
N ALA A 55 11.38 -3.30 -16.83
CA ALA A 55 10.82 -4.23 -15.85
C ALA A 55 10.70 -3.58 -14.47
N ALA A 56 11.72 -2.85 -14.00
CA ALA A 56 11.67 -2.12 -12.75
C ALA A 56 10.58 -1.05 -12.75
N GLY A 57 10.44 -0.30 -13.85
CA GLY A 57 9.38 0.69 -14.03
C GLY A 57 7.98 0.06 -14.00
N MET A 58 7.79 -1.05 -14.71
CA MET A 58 6.52 -1.79 -14.70
C MET A 58 6.21 -2.34 -13.30
N CYS A 59 7.18 -2.93 -12.60
CA CYS A 59 6.99 -3.39 -11.22
C CYS A 59 6.62 -2.25 -10.28
N MET A 60 7.24 -1.07 -10.45
CA MET A 60 6.92 0.13 -9.65
C MET A 60 5.50 0.63 -9.92
N LEU A 61 5.07 0.65 -11.19
CA LEU A 61 3.70 1.00 -11.57
C LEU A 61 2.68 -0.02 -11.04
N THR A 62 2.97 -1.32 -11.16
CA THR A 62 2.10 -2.36 -10.59
C THR A 62 2.01 -2.25 -9.07
N TRP A 63 3.13 -1.98 -8.39
CA TRP A 63 3.13 -1.76 -6.95
C TRP A 63 2.32 -0.51 -6.55
N TRP A 64 2.41 0.55 -7.35
CA TRP A 64 1.61 1.76 -7.16
C TRP A 64 0.12 1.45 -7.30
N ASP A 65 -0.28 0.72 -8.34
CA ASP A 65 -1.66 0.34 -8.59
C ASP A 65 -2.21 -0.60 -7.49
N GLU A 66 -1.39 -1.49 -6.94
CA GLU A 66 -1.81 -2.40 -5.88
C GLU A 66 -1.85 -1.77 -4.48
N LYS A 67 -0.97 -0.80 -4.19
CA LYS A 67 -0.80 -0.29 -2.82
C LYS A 67 -1.26 1.13 -2.62
N VAL A 68 -1.08 2.00 -3.61
CA VAL A 68 -1.39 3.43 -3.48
C VAL A 68 -2.81 3.72 -3.93
N LEU A 69 -3.23 3.17 -5.06
CA LEU A 69 -4.59 3.36 -5.59
C LEU A 69 -5.69 2.95 -4.59
N PRO A 70 -5.64 1.76 -3.96
CA PRO A 70 -6.65 1.38 -2.98
C PRO A 70 -6.58 2.23 -1.71
N LYS A 71 -5.40 2.76 -1.35
CA LYS A 71 -5.29 3.68 -0.20
C LYS A 71 -5.99 5.00 -0.50
N LEU A 72 -5.75 5.58 -1.67
CA LEU A 72 -6.40 6.83 -2.10
C LEU A 72 -7.92 6.68 -2.24
N GLN A 73 -8.41 5.52 -2.68
CA GLN A 73 -9.84 5.23 -2.72
C GLN A 73 -10.45 5.16 -1.31
N ARG A 74 -9.72 4.59 -0.35
CA ARG A 74 -10.15 4.49 1.05
C ARG A 74 -10.13 5.82 1.78
N ASP A 75 -9.19 6.68 1.44
CA ASP A 75 -9.12 8.04 1.99
C ASP A 75 -10.15 8.98 1.34
N GLY A 76 -11.00 8.48 0.42
CA GLY A 76 -12.04 9.25 -0.26
C GLY A 76 -11.51 10.24 -1.31
N VAL A 77 -10.20 10.19 -1.62
CA VAL A 77 -9.54 11.08 -2.58
C VAL A 77 -9.91 10.72 -4.01
N LEU A 78 -10.11 9.43 -4.28
CA LEU A 78 -10.51 8.92 -5.58
C LEU A 78 -11.80 8.10 -5.45
N PRO A 79 -12.83 8.34 -6.29
CA PRO A 79 -14.01 7.49 -6.29
C PRO A 79 -13.66 6.06 -6.74
N TYR A 80 -14.39 5.07 -6.21
CA TYR A 80 -14.35 3.71 -6.73
C TYR A 80 -14.91 3.69 -8.16
N HIS A 81 -14.31 2.87 -9.03
CA HIS A 81 -14.77 2.72 -10.41
C HIS A 81 -16.12 2.00 -10.50
N SER A 82 -16.38 1.06 -9.59
CA SER A 82 -17.63 0.33 -9.44
C SER A 82 -18.03 0.21 -7.97
N GLU A 83 -19.33 0.21 -7.71
CA GLU A 83 -19.90 -0.17 -6.41
C GLU A 83 -19.52 -1.59 -6.01
N GLU A 84 -19.37 -2.49 -6.98
CA GLU A 84 -18.93 -3.88 -6.75
C GLU A 84 -17.52 -3.92 -6.17
N ASP A 85 -16.59 -3.13 -6.72
CA ASP A 85 -15.21 -3.07 -6.23
C ASP A 85 -15.15 -2.55 -4.79
N ARG A 86 -15.98 -1.56 -4.48
CA ARG A 86 -16.13 -1.04 -3.11
C ARG A 86 -16.62 -2.12 -2.15
N MET A 87 -17.64 -2.88 -2.56
CA MET A 87 -18.17 -3.99 -1.77
C MET A 87 -17.14 -5.11 -1.58
N ILE A 88 -16.39 -5.45 -2.61
CA ILE A 88 -15.35 -6.48 -2.56
C ILE A 88 -14.22 -6.07 -1.60
N ASP A 89 -13.70 -4.84 -1.70
CA ASP A 89 -12.65 -4.35 -0.78
C ASP A 89 -13.15 -4.30 0.66
N THR A 90 -14.37 -3.82 0.86
CA THR A 90 -15.01 -3.78 2.19
C THR A 90 -15.20 -5.19 2.76
N GLN A 91 -15.68 -6.14 1.96
CA GLN A 91 -15.88 -7.52 2.39
C GLN A 91 -14.54 -8.20 2.71
N LYS A 92 -13.52 -7.98 1.88
CA LYS A 92 -12.17 -8.49 2.12
C LYS A 92 -11.61 -7.99 3.44
N ARG A 93 -11.74 -6.69 3.73
CA ARG A 93 -11.33 -6.09 5.01
C ARG A 93 -12.07 -6.68 6.20
N ARG A 94 -13.38 -6.87 6.08
CA ARG A 94 -14.20 -7.49 7.13
C ARG A 94 -13.74 -8.90 7.43
N ARG A 95 -13.46 -9.70 6.39
CA ARG A 95 -12.90 -11.05 6.54
C ARG A 95 -11.52 -11.05 7.18
N GLU A 96 -10.62 -10.17 6.74
CA GLU A 96 -9.28 -10.03 7.32
C GLU A 96 -9.34 -9.61 8.81
N ALA A 97 -10.23 -8.67 9.16
CA ALA A 97 -10.45 -8.25 10.53
C ALA A 97 -11.01 -9.38 11.40
N ALA A 98 -11.98 -10.13 10.89
CA ALA A 98 -12.54 -11.28 11.59
C ALA A 98 -11.51 -12.40 11.79
N ALA A 99 -10.69 -12.69 10.77
CA ALA A 99 -9.61 -13.67 10.88
C ALA A 99 -8.53 -13.26 11.89
N ALA A 100 -8.23 -11.95 11.99
CA ALA A 100 -7.26 -11.43 12.95
C ALA A 100 -7.78 -11.41 14.40
N ALA A 101 -9.10 -11.38 14.60
CA ALA A 101 -9.69 -11.30 15.93
C ALA A 101 -9.54 -12.62 16.71
N ARG A 102 -9.19 -12.51 18.00
CA ARG A 102 -9.04 -13.65 18.89
C ARG A 102 -10.40 -14.31 19.16
N PRO A 103 -10.54 -15.65 19.03
CA PRO A 103 -11.77 -16.33 19.39
C PRO A 103 -12.03 -16.23 20.91
N LEU A 104 -13.29 -15.99 21.27
CA LEU A 104 -13.75 -15.99 22.65
C LEU A 104 -13.74 -17.41 23.20
N THR A 105 -13.47 -17.49 24.49
CA THR A 105 -13.49 -18.72 25.28
C THR A 105 -14.73 -18.72 26.16
N PRO A 106 -15.18 -19.89 26.67
CA PRO A 106 -16.23 -19.93 27.69
C PRO A 106 -16.03 -18.92 28.81
N LEU A 107 -14.79 -18.77 29.31
CA LEU A 107 -14.47 -17.89 30.43
C LEU A 107 -14.54 -16.39 30.08
N THR A 108 -14.39 -16.03 28.80
CA THR A 108 -14.38 -14.64 28.34
C THR A 108 -15.67 -14.23 27.63
N ALA A 109 -16.59 -15.18 27.44
CA ALA A 109 -17.91 -14.96 26.88
C ALA A 109 -18.75 -14.02 27.76
N ALA A 110 -19.36 -13.00 27.14
CA ALA A 110 -20.31 -12.14 27.82
C ALA A 110 -21.64 -12.86 28.09
N ARG A 111 -22.02 -13.78 27.21
CA ARG A 111 -23.21 -14.63 27.35
C ARG A 111 -22.89 -16.05 26.90
N GLN A 112 -23.29 -17.02 27.72
CA GLN A 112 -23.22 -18.44 27.38
C GLN A 112 -24.64 -18.97 27.15
N PRO A 113 -24.97 -19.49 25.95
CA PRO A 113 -26.25 -20.14 25.70
C PRO A 113 -26.34 -21.48 26.46
N LEU A 114 -27.57 -21.95 26.69
CA LEU A 114 -27.78 -23.30 27.21
C LEU A 114 -27.56 -24.34 26.11
N ALA A 115 -27.11 -25.54 26.48
CA ALA A 115 -26.91 -26.64 25.53
C ALA A 115 -28.18 -26.97 24.72
N SER A 116 -29.35 -26.92 25.37
CA SER A 116 -30.66 -27.15 24.74
C SER A 116 -31.08 -26.07 23.74
N GLU A 117 -30.51 -24.86 23.82
CA GLU A 117 -30.75 -23.77 22.88
C GLU A 117 -29.83 -23.88 21.65
N LEU A 118 -28.65 -24.46 21.84
CA LEU A 118 -27.65 -24.64 20.79
C LEU A 118 -28.04 -25.79 19.84
N ASP A 119 -28.61 -26.87 20.41
CA ASP A 119 -29.09 -28.05 19.66
C ASP A 119 -30.24 -27.75 18.68
N GLN A 120 -30.90 -26.59 18.81
CA GLN A 120 -31.96 -26.14 17.89
C GLN A 120 -31.40 -25.66 16.53
N GLY A 121 -30.08 -25.75 16.31
CA GLY A 121 -29.42 -25.37 15.06
C GLY A 121 -29.23 -23.86 14.88
N ALA A 122 -29.53 -23.06 15.90
CA ALA A 122 -29.37 -21.60 15.86
C ALA A 122 -28.00 -21.17 16.39
N CYS A 123 -27.35 -20.24 15.67
CA CYS A 123 -26.14 -19.57 16.14
C CYS A 123 -26.48 -18.50 17.19
N HIS A 124 -25.81 -18.55 18.34
CA HIS A 124 -26.05 -17.62 19.45
C HIS A 124 -24.90 -16.64 19.65
N TYR A 125 -25.22 -15.37 19.90
CA TYR A 125 -24.22 -14.34 20.15
C TYR A 125 -23.57 -14.51 21.53
N ILE A 126 -22.24 -14.47 21.56
CA ILE A 126 -21.43 -14.70 22.77
C ILE A 126 -20.83 -13.40 23.30
N GLY A 127 -20.44 -12.51 22.39
CA GLY A 127 -19.69 -11.31 22.72
C GLY A 127 -19.07 -10.63 21.51
N THR A 128 -18.46 -9.47 21.76
CA THR A 128 -17.72 -8.70 20.76
C THR A 128 -16.31 -8.48 21.27
N VAL A 129 -15.32 -8.72 20.41
CA VAL A 129 -13.89 -8.50 20.68
C VAL A 129 -13.32 -7.77 19.48
N ASP A 130 -12.59 -6.68 19.71
CA ASP A 130 -11.94 -5.89 18.63
C ASP A 130 -12.90 -5.49 17.49
N ASN A 131 -14.13 -5.09 17.82
CA ASN A 131 -15.23 -4.77 16.88
C ASN A 131 -15.68 -5.94 15.98
N VAL A 132 -15.36 -7.17 16.38
CA VAL A 132 -15.82 -8.40 15.73
C VAL A 132 -16.81 -9.10 16.64
N ARG A 133 -18.05 -9.26 16.17
CA ARG A 133 -19.07 -10.04 16.86
C ARG A 133 -18.78 -11.52 16.68
N GLN A 134 -18.95 -12.28 17.75
CA GLN A 134 -18.72 -13.71 17.74
C GLN A 134 -19.98 -14.46 18.14
N TYR A 135 -20.21 -15.56 17.43
CA TYR A 135 -21.38 -16.41 17.56
C TYR A 135 -20.94 -17.85 17.76
N VAL A 136 -21.62 -18.58 18.62
CA VAL A 136 -21.39 -20.02 18.84
C VAL A 136 -22.50 -20.78 18.14
N CYS A 137 -22.12 -21.78 17.36
CA CYS A 137 -23.02 -22.62 16.58
C CYS A 137 -22.61 -24.07 16.70
N VAL A 138 -23.55 -24.99 16.54
CA VAL A 138 -23.23 -26.41 16.35
C VAL A 138 -22.60 -26.59 14.97
N ARG A 139 -21.57 -27.42 14.89
CA ARG A 139 -21.02 -27.86 13.61
C ARG A 139 -22.08 -28.68 12.86
N HIS A 140 -22.54 -28.17 11.73
CA HIS A 140 -23.26 -28.94 10.73
C HIS A 140 -22.38 -29.03 9.48
N ASP A 141 -22.15 -30.26 9.00
CA ASP A 141 -21.14 -30.56 7.99
C ASP A 141 -21.41 -29.90 6.61
N ASP A 142 -22.59 -29.30 6.42
CA ASP A 142 -23.04 -28.80 5.12
C ASP A 142 -22.78 -27.30 4.87
N ALA A 143 -22.39 -26.49 5.86
CA ALA A 143 -22.27 -25.03 5.65
C ALA A 143 -21.44 -24.28 6.72
N ILE A 144 -20.27 -24.78 7.11
CA ILE A 144 -19.35 -23.97 7.92
C ILE A 144 -18.72 -22.94 6.97
N GLY A 145 -19.14 -21.67 7.06
CA GLY A 145 -18.50 -20.59 6.31
C GLY A 145 -17.03 -20.44 6.73
N ASP A 146 -16.19 -19.95 5.81
CA ASP A 146 -14.74 -19.77 6.01
C ASP A 146 -14.37 -18.89 7.23
N GLU A 147 -15.34 -18.17 7.81
CA GLU A 147 -15.18 -17.25 8.95
C GLU A 147 -15.49 -17.94 10.31
N CYS A 148 -15.67 -19.26 10.31
CA CYS A 148 -15.96 -20.05 11.50
C CYS A 148 -14.80 -20.99 11.86
N GLU A 149 -14.38 -20.96 13.12
CA GLU A 149 -13.30 -21.79 13.67
C GLU A 149 -13.88 -22.81 14.67
N LEU A 150 -13.36 -24.04 14.67
CA LEU A 150 -13.73 -25.03 15.69
C LEU A 150 -13.16 -24.59 17.04
N SER A 151 -13.98 -24.63 18.09
CA SER A 151 -13.53 -24.34 19.45
C SER A 151 -13.53 -25.61 20.30
N ASP A 152 -12.34 -26.06 20.68
CA ASP A 152 -12.17 -27.23 21.54
C ASP A 152 -12.78 -26.98 22.93
N GLU A 153 -12.62 -25.77 23.47
CA GLU A 153 -13.09 -25.40 24.81
C GLU A 153 -14.63 -25.40 24.91
N PHE A 154 -15.33 -24.81 23.94
CA PHE A 154 -16.79 -24.87 23.90
C PHE A 154 -17.28 -26.29 23.59
N SER A 155 -16.56 -27.03 22.76
CA SER A 155 -16.93 -28.41 22.43
C SER A 155 -16.84 -29.32 23.66
N GLU A 156 -15.81 -29.13 24.50
CA GLU A 156 -15.67 -29.84 25.77
C GLU A 156 -16.77 -29.45 26.77
N GLN A 157 -17.10 -28.16 26.87
CA GLN A 157 -18.12 -27.67 27.79
C GLN A 157 -19.52 -28.21 27.47
N TYR A 158 -19.90 -28.22 26.18
CA TYR A 158 -21.23 -28.64 25.74
C TYR A 158 -21.31 -30.13 25.37
N GLY A 159 -20.18 -30.83 25.26
CA GLY A 159 -20.12 -32.24 24.87
C GLY A 159 -20.52 -32.49 23.40
N MET A 160 -20.44 -31.48 22.54
CA MET A 160 -20.86 -31.51 21.14
C MET A 160 -19.92 -30.64 20.30
N PRO A 161 -19.74 -30.90 18.99
CA PRO A 161 -18.81 -30.12 18.18
C PRO A 161 -19.36 -28.70 17.95
N VAL A 162 -18.70 -27.71 18.53
CA VAL A 162 -19.10 -26.31 18.48
C VAL A 162 -18.09 -25.49 17.69
N VAL A 163 -18.60 -24.64 16.81
CA VAL A 163 -17.83 -23.65 16.04
C VAL A 163 -18.13 -22.24 16.51
N ILE A 164 -17.10 -21.40 16.48
CA ILE A 164 -17.22 -19.96 16.69
C ILE A 164 -17.18 -19.28 15.34
N CYS A 165 -18.29 -18.67 14.94
CA CYS A 165 -18.36 -17.84 13.74
C CYS A 165 -18.10 -16.39 14.11
N LYS A 166 -17.13 -15.78 13.43
CA LYS A 166 -16.76 -14.38 13.59
C LYS A 166 -17.48 -13.56 12.51
N LYS A 167 -17.85 -12.32 12.85
CA LYS A 167 -18.43 -11.37 11.91
C LYS A 167 -17.96 -9.98 12.27
N ALA A 168 -17.13 -9.38 11.42
CA ALA A 168 -16.74 -7.99 11.61
C ALA A 168 -17.97 -7.08 11.54
N GLU A 169 -18.10 -6.15 12.50
CA GLU A 169 -19.15 -5.13 12.42
C GLU A 169 -18.91 -4.25 11.19
N ALA A 170 -20.00 -3.85 10.53
CA ALA A 170 -19.95 -2.75 9.59
C ALA A 170 -19.63 -1.50 10.41
N GLY A 171 -18.38 -1.03 10.34
CA GLY A 171 -17.92 0.13 11.09
C GLY A 171 -18.85 1.33 10.86
N ALA A 172 -19.12 2.07 11.93
CA ALA A 172 -19.90 3.32 11.90
C ALA A 172 -19.26 4.44 11.04
N GLU A 173 -18.10 4.18 10.41
CA GLU A 173 -17.45 5.09 9.47
C GLU A 173 -18.14 5.12 8.09
N ASP A 174 -19.03 4.16 7.80
CA ASP A 174 -19.89 4.17 6.60
C ASP A 174 -21.09 5.15 6.71
N PHE A 175 -21.18 5.94 7.78
CA PHE A 175 -22.30 6.86 8.07
C PHE A 175 -21.94 8.36 8.06
N LEU A 176 -20.76 8.75 7.56
CA LEU A 176 -20.52 10.17 7.31
C LEU A 176 -21.12 10.57 5.95
N PRO A 177 -22.02 11.57 5.91
CA PRO A 177 -22.80 11.96 4.74
C PRO A 177 -21.97 12.59 3.62
#